data_AF-A0A2G9YJ64-F1
#
_entry.id   AF-A0A2G9YJ64-F1
#
_cell.length_a   1.000
_cell.length_b   1.000
_cell.length_c   1.000
_cell.angle_alpha   90.00
_cell.angle_beta   90.00
_cell.angle_gamma   90.00
#
_symmetry.space_group_name_H-M   'P 1'
#
loop_
_entity.id
_entity.type
_entity.pdbx_description
1 polymer ?
#
loop_
_entity_poly.entity_id
_entity_poly.type
_entity_poly.pdbx_seq_one_letter_code
_entity_poly.pdbx_strand_id
1 'polypeptide(L)'
;MNINCARCLKEEKIDYSRKIELNYAMDKADPMIELDSDIREEIILDYPMNPLCKVDCKGLCPKCGANLNEGGCHCGATQEKAF
;
A
#
# COMPACT_ATOMS: atom_id res chain seq x y z
N MET A 1 4.78 7.75 5.33
CA MET A 1 3.90 6.70 5.92
C MET A 1 4.45 5.34 5.55
N ASN A 2 4.34 4.33 6.41
CA ASN A 2 4.77 2.97 6.06
C ASN A 2 3.65 2.28 5.28
N ILE A 3 4.00 1.64 4.18
CA ILE A 3 3.06 0.89 3.36
C ILE A 3 3.64 -0.47 3.01
N ASN A 4 2.80 -1.49 3.05
CA ASN A 4 3.23 -2.83 2.70
C ASN A 4 2.93 -3.09 1.25
N CYS A 5 3.92 -3.61 0.52
CA CYS A 5 3.70 -4.16 -0.80
C CYS A 5 2.64 -5.27 -0.72
N ALA A 6 1.56 -5.13 -1.46
CA ALA A 6 0.45 -6.07 -1.46
C ALA A 6 0.80 -7.46 -2.00
N ARG A 7 1.95 -7.59 -2.68
CA ARG A 7 2.42 -8.87 -3.24
C ARG A 7 3.47 -9.57 -2.40
N CYS A 8 4.45 -8.84 -1.86
CA CYS A 8 5.57 -9.43 -1.12
C CYS A 8 5.66 -9.03 0.35
N LEU A 9 4.72 -8.19 0.83
CA LEU A 9 4.65 -7.69 2.20
C LEU A 9 5.86 -6.87 2.66
N LYS A 10 6.78 -6.54 1.76
CA LYS A 10 7.89 -5.64 2.06
C LYS A 10 7.33 -4.27 2.45
N GLU A 11 7.77 -3.79 3.60
CA GLU A 11 7.46 -2.46 4.09
C GLU A 11 8.31 -1.43 3.33
N GLU A 12 7.63 -0.42 2.78
CA GLU A 12 8.25 0.68 2.06
C GLU A 12 7.81 2.00 2.70
N LYS A 13 8.71 2.98 2.71
CA LYS A 13 8.37 4.34 3.12
C LYS A 13 7.92 5.10 1.89
N ILE A 14 6.66 5.48 1.86
CA ILE A 14 6.17 6.42 0.85
C ILE A 14 6.25 7.84 1.38
N ASP A 15 6.80 8.70 0.53
CA ASP A 15 6.63 10.14 0.63
C ASP A 15 5.30 10.49 -0.04
N TYR A 16 4.36 11.02 0.73
CA TYR A 16 3.01 11.29 0.26
C TYR A 16 2.82 12.79 0.24
N SER A 17 2.71 13.34 -0.96
CA SER A 17 2.46 14.76 -1.18
C SER A 17 1.33 14.92 -2.18
N ARG A 18 0.32 15.71 -1.80
CA ARG A 18 -0.79 16.05 -2.68
C ARG A 18 -1.17 17.51 -2.47
N LYS A 19 -1.60 18.15 -3.56
CA LYS A 19 -2.12 19.51 -3.50
C LYS A 19 -3.63 19.44 -3.29
N ILE A 20 -4.11 20.07 -2.24
CA ILE A 20 -5.55 20.13 -1.89
C ILE A 20 -5.94 21.60 -1.75
N GLU A 21 -7.11 21.96 -2.26
CA GLU A 21 -7.70 23.30 -2.12
C GLU A 21 -9.09 23.14 -1.49
N LEU A 22 -9.23 23.55 -0.23
CA LEU A 22 -10.47 23.45 0.55
C LEU A 22 -11.01 24.85 0.84
N ASN A 23 -12.33 25.02 0.71
CA ASN A 23 -13.00 26.31 0.89
C ASN A 23 -14.01 26.21 2.04
N TYR A 24 -13.82 27.02 3.08
CA TYR A 24 -14.67 27.04 4.26
C TYR A 24 -15.33 28.40 4.45
N ALA A 25 -16.61 28.39 4.79
CA ALA A 25 -17.28 29.59 5.29
C ALA A 25 -16.87 29.83 6.74
N MET A 26 -16.31 31.01 7.04
CA MET A 26 -15.91 31.35 8.41
C MET A 26 -17.06 32.00 9.17
N ASP A 27 -17.36 31.48 10.35
CA ASP A 27 -18.20 32.15 11.33
C ASP A 27 -17.33 33.07 12.22
N LYS A 28 -17.84 34.26 12.54
CA LYS A 28 -17.18 35.17 13.48
C LYS A 28 -17.40 34.75 14.94
N ALA A 29 -18.49 34.03 15.22
CA ALA A 29 -18.79 33.50 16.54
C ALA A 29 -17.97 32.23 16.85
N ASP A 30 -17.60 31.46 15.82
CA ASP A 30 -16.75 30.28 15.92
C ASP A 30 -15.59 30.35 14.92
N PRO A 31 -14.41 30.84 15.34
CA PRO A 31 -13.27 31.08 14.46
C PRO A 31 -12.43 29.82 14.21
N MET A 32 -12.93 28.62 14.53
CA MET A 32 -12.22 27.37 14.32
C MET A 32 -12.78 26.61 13.11
N ILE A 33 -11.89 25.96 12.37
CA ILE A 33 -12.24 25.08 11.25
C ILE A 33 -11.68 23.70 11.58
N GLU A 34 -12.56 22.71 11.63
CA GLU A 34 -12.17 21.31 11.80
C GLU A 34 -11.81 20.72 10.44
N LEU A 35 -10.58 20.24 10.28
CA LEU A 35 -10.04 19.75 9.02
C LEU A 35 -9.84 18.24 8.99
N ASP A 36 -9.96 17.56 10.13
CA ASP A 36 -9.58 16.14 10.26
C ASP A 36 -10.34 15.22 9.28
N SER A 37 -11.64 15.44 9.10
CA SER A 37 -12.45 14.67 8.15
C SER A 37 -12.00 14.87 6.71
N ASP A 38 -11.86 16.12 6.30
CA ASP A 38 -11.66 16.47 4.89
C ASP A 38 -10.25 16.06 4.45
N ILE A 39 -9.25 16.28 5.31
CA ILE A 39 -7.88 15.81 5.05
C ILE A 39 -7.82 14.28 5.01
N ARG A 40 -8.54 13.59 5.89
CA ARG A 40 -8.60 12.12 5.88
C ARG A 40 -9.24 11.58 4.59
N GLU A 41 -10.35 12.16 4.16
CA GLU A 41 -11.02 11.78 2.91
C GLU A 41 -10.10 11.98 1.71
N GLU A 42 -9.43 13.13 1.64
CA GLU A 42 -8.46 13.40 0.60
C GLU A 42 -7.29 12.40 0.63
N ILE A 43 -6.76 12.03 1.80
CA ILE A 43 -5.70 11.00 1.87
C ILE A 43 -6.23 9.65 1.36
N ILE A 44 -7.47 9.27 1.73
CA ILE A 44 -8.06 7.98 1.33
C ILE A 44 -8.26 7.89 -0.19
N LEU A 45 -8.71 8.97 -0.84
CA LEU A 45 -9.01 8.99 -2.27
C LEU A 45 -7.80 8.69 -3.16
N ASP A 46 -6.62 9.02 -2.70
CA ASP A 46 -5.37 8.91 -3.47
C ASP A 46 -4.37 7.94 -2.83
N TYR A 47 -4.77 7.29 -1.73
CA TYR A 47 -4.03 6.18 -1.18
C TYR A 47 -4.02 5.02 -2.19
N PRO A 48 -2.84 4.43 -2.50
CA PRO A 48 -2.76 3.35 -3.48
C PRO A 48 -3.53 2.12 -2.99
N MET A 49 -4.52 1.69 -3.77
CA MET A 49 -5.34 0.50 -3.46
C MET A 49 -4.53 -0.80 -3.43
N ASN A 50 -3.47 -0.87 -4.24
CA ASN A 50 -2.65 -2.07 -4.38
C ASN A 50 -1.16 -1.70 -4.52
N PRO A 51 -0.54 -1.21 -3.45
CA PRO A 51 0.84 -0.73 -3.48
C PRO A 51 1.80 -1.86 -3.80
N LEU A 52 2.74 -1.61 -4.71
CA LEU A 52 3.81 -2.54 -5.03
C LEU A 52 5.15 -1.89 -4.72
N CYS A 53 6.08 -2.62 -4.10
CA CYS A 53 7.44 -2.14 -3.87
C CYS A 53 8.22 -1.87 -5.18
N LYS A 54 7.75 -2.45 -6.30
CA LYS A 54 8.20 -2.20 -7.66
C LYS A 54 7.15 -2.71 -8.65
N VAL A 55 7.12 -2.14 -9.86
CA VAL A 55 6.12 -2.44 -10.92
C VAL A 55 6.07 -3.93 -11.25
N ASP A 56 7.22 -4.61 -11.24
CA ASP A 56 7.37 -6.02 -11.60
C ASP A 56 7.42 -6.98 -10.39
N CYS A 57 6.89 -6.57 -9.23
CA CYS A 57 6.95 -7.38 -8.01
C CYS A 57 6.32 -8.77 -8.23
N LYS A 58 7.12 -9.82 -8.07
CA LYS A 58 6.74 -11.23 -8.27
C LYS A 58 5.92 -11.79 -7.09
N GLY A 59 5.96 -11.12 -5.94
CA GLY A 59 5.21 -11.48 -4.74
C GLY A 59 5.74 -12.69 -3.99
N LEU A 60 4.94 -13.19 -3.05
CA LEU A 60 5.22 -14.41 -2.32
C LEU A 60 4.70 -15.64 -3.06
N CYS A 61 5.37 -16.78 -2.89
CA CYS A 61 4.85 -18.07 -3.33
C CYS A 61 3.56 -18.39 -2.56
N PRO A 62 2.43 -18.69 -3.22
CA PRO A 62 1.17 -18.98 -2.55
C PRO A 62 1.17 -20.32 -1.78
N LYS A 63 2.20 -21.16 -1.99
CA LYS A 63 2.34 -22.45 -1.31
C LYS A 63 3.26 -22.40 -0.08
N CYS A 64 4.40 -21.71 -0.17
CA CYS A 64 5.40 -21.69 0.92
C CYS A 64 5.73 -20.31 1.48
N GLY A 65 5.18 -19.23 0.92
CA GLY A 65 5.46 -17.86 1.36
C GLY A 65 6.85 -17.32 0.98
N ALA A 66 7.68 -18.07 0.25
CA ALA A 66 8.98 -17.58 -0.20
C ALA A 66 8.84 -16.34 -1.11
N ASN A 67 9.69 -15.33 -0.89
CA ASN A 67 9.69 -14.11 -1.70
C ASN A 67 10.29 -14.37 -3.08
N LEU A 68 9.45 -14.34 -4.12
CA LEU A 68 9.84 -14.64 -5.49
C LEU A 68 10.72 -13.54 -6.12
N ASN A 69 10.86 -12.39 -5.43
CA ASN A 69 11.78 -11.33 -5.83
C ASN A 69 13.24 -11.62 -5.42
N GLU A 70 13.45 -12.46 -4.41
CA GLU A 70 14.78 -12.82 -3.88
C GLU A 70 15.28 -14.17 -4.44
N GLY A 71 14.42 -14.89 -5.15
CA GLY A 71 14.75 -16.20 -5.73
C GLY A 71 13.50 -16.95 -6.17
N GLY A 72 13.66 -18.26 -6.44
CA GLY A 72 12.54 -19.15 -6.71
C GLY A 72 12.00 -19.83 -5.45
N CYS A 73 11.06 -20.75 -5.64
CA CYS A 73 10.62 -21.69 -4.62
C CYS A 73 10.67 -23.13 -5.18
N HIS A 74 10.71 -24.13 -4.30
CA HIS A 74 10.72 -25.54 -4.72
C HIS A 74 9.31 -26.12 -4.96
N CYS A 75 8.26 -25.32 -4.84
CA CYS A 75 6.87 -25.81 -4.88
C CYS A 75 6.35 -26.17 -6.29
N GLY A 76 7.17 -25.96 -7.33
CA GLY A 76 6.94 -26.37 -8.71
C GLY A 76 7.79 -27.56 -9.16
N ALA A 77 8.71 -28.05 -8.32
CA ALA A 77 9.37 -29.33 -8.57
C ALA A 77 8.37 -30.43 -8.23
N THR A 78 7.76 -31.00 -9.26
CA THR A 78 6.96 -32.22 -9.13
C THR A 78 7.86 -33.27 -8.51
N GLN A 79 7.65 -33.59 -7.23
CA GLN A 79 8.21 -34.81 -6.66
C GLN A 79 7.44 -35.94 -7.32
N GLU A 80 8.01 -36.53 -8.37
CA GLU A 80 7.65 -37.87 -8.82
C GLU A 80 7.87 -38.78 -7.62
N LYS A 81 6.77 -39.13 -6.94
CA LYS A 81 6.79 -40.19 -5.94
C LYS A 81 7.16 -41.47 -6.69
N ALA A 82 8.41 -41.89 -6.56
CA ALA A 82 8.83 -43.24 -6.90
C ALA A 82 7.97 -44.21 -6.08
N PHE A 83 7.15 -44.99 -6.79
CA PHE A 83 6.47 -46.18 -6.28
C PHE A 83 7.33 -47.40 -6.56
#